data_AF-A0AA96JGL5-F1
#
_entry.id   AF-A0AA96JGL5-F1
#
_cell.length_a   1.000
_cell.length_b   1.000
_cell.length_c   1.000
_cell.angle_alpha   90.00
_cell.angle_beta   90.00
_cell.angle_gamma   90.00
#
_symmetry.space_group_name_H-M   'P 1'
#
loop_
_entity.id
_entity.type
_entity.pdbx_description
1 polymer ?
#
loop_
_entity_poly.entity_id
_entity_poly.type
_entity_poly.pdbx_seq_one_letter_code
_entity_poly.pdbx_strand_id
1 'polypeptide(L)'
;MGADTNAQLESRVRARIRERGVGPLRDRDSVRALVDEALAEWGERALAGAVVPVEDPAETSRTVLANVAGLGPLQQYMDDPEIEEIWINEPSLVN
;
A
#
# COMPACT_ATOMS: atom_id res chain seq x y z
N MET A 1 -2.18 14.89 -7.56
CA MET A 1 -3.52 14.29 -7.35
C MET A 1 -3.48 12.76 -7.42
N GLY A 2 -2.94 12.13 -8.48
CA GLY A 2 -2.77 10.66 -8.54
C GLY A 2 -1.81 10.09 -7.47
N ALA A 3 -0.70 10.79 -7.18
CA ALA A 3 0.26 10.38 -6.14
C ALA A 3 -0.37 10.31 -4.74
N ASP A 4 -1.25 11.25 -4.37
CA ASP A 4 -1.99 11.23 -3.10
C ASP A 4 -2.98 10.07 -3.02
N THR A 5 -3.53 9.64 -4.16
CA THR A 5 -4.47 8.51 -4.22
C THR A 5 -3.73 7.19 -3.99
N ASN A 6 -2.58 7.01 -4.65
CA ASN A 6 -1.73 5.83 -4.44
C ASN A 6 -1.26 5.71 -2.99
N ALA A 7 -0.77 6.81 -2.39
CA ALA A 7 -0.32 6.80 -0.99
C ALA A 7 -1.44 6.42 0.00
N GLN A 8 -2.67 6.89 -0.24
CA GLN A 8 -3.83 6.53 0.60
C GLN A 8 -4.22 5.06 0.43
N LEU A 9 -4.23 4.55 -0.81
CA LEU A 9 -4.48 3.13 -1.08
C LEU A 9 -3.41 2.25 -0.45
N GLU A 10 -2.13 2.60 -0.58
CA GLU A 10 -1.02 1.89 0.05
C GLU A 10 -1.15 1.84 1.58
N SER A 11 -1.46 2.98 2.21
CA SER A 11 -1.65 3.04 3.67
C SER A 11 -2.78 2.12 4.13
N ARG A 12 -3.91 2.11 3.41
CA ARG A 12 -5.06 1.24 3.70
C ARG A 12 -4.71 -0.24 3.52
N VAL A 13 -4.01 -0.59 2.45
CA VAL A 13 -3.57 -1.97 2.18
C VAL A 13 -2.58 -2.43 3.25
N ARG A 14 -1.61 -1.60 3.63
CA ARG A 14 -0.64 -1.93 4.72
C ARG A 14 -1.34 -2.15 6.06
N ALA A 15 -2.37 -1.36 6.38
CA ALA A 15 -3.16 -1.57 7.59
C ALA A 15 -3.82 -2.96 7.58
N ARG A 16 -4.46 -3.35 6.48
CA ARG A 16 -5.09 -4.68 6.33
C ARG A 16 -4.10 -5.83 6.38
N ILE A 17 -2.93 -5.68 5.76
CA ILE A 17 -1.85 -6.67 5.81
C ILE A 17 -1.48 -6.95 7.28
N ARG A 18 -1.30 -5.89 8.08
CA ARG A 18 -0.99 -6.03 9.52
C ARG A 18 -2.12 -6.66 10.31
N GLU A 19 -3.36 -6.20 10.09
CA GLU A 19 -4.54 -6.73 10.78
C GLU A 19 -4.79 -8.22 10.49
N ARG A 20 -4.56 -8.65 9.25
CA ARG A 20 -4.78 -10.04 8.82
C ARG A 20 -3.54 -10.94 8.95
N GLY A 21 -2.39 -10.40 9.37
CA GLY A 21 -1.14 -11.16 9.49
C GLY A 21 -0.61 -11.72 8.17
N VAL A 22 -0.92 -11.07 7.04
CA VAL A 22 -0.49 -11.53 5.70
C VAL A 22 1.00 -11.21 5.52
N GLY A 23 1.79 -12.22 5.13
CA GLY A 23 3.22 -12.04 4.85
C GLY A 23 3.46 -11.50 3.44
N PRO A 24 3.85 -10.23 3.23
CA PRO A 24 3.80 -9.62 1.89
C PRO A 24 4.78 -10.23 0.87
N LEU A 25 5.90 -10.74 1.38
CA LEU A 25 6.93 -11.43 0.60
C LEU A 25 6.61 -12.93 0.38
N ARG A 26 5.78 -13.50 1.25
CA ARG A 26 5.47 -14.94 1.28
C ARG A 26 4.16 -15.28 0.60
N ASP A 27 3.22 -14.35 0.60
CA ASP A 27 1.85 -14.54 0.13
C ASP A 27 1.41 -13.36 -0.75
N ARG A 28 1.95 -13.33 -1.97
CA ARG A 28 1.69 -12.26 -2.94
C ARG A 28 0.25 -12.25 -3.44
N ASP A 29 -0.40 -13.41 -3.48
CA ASP A 29 -1.78 -13.53 -3.95
C ASP A 29 -2.74 -12.93 -2.91
N SER A 30 -2.53 -13.18 -1.61
CA SER A 30 -3.28 -12.50 -0.56
C SER A 30 -3.06 -10.99 -0.58
N VAL A 31 -1.84 -10.51 -0.82
CA VAL A 31 -1.59 -9.06 -0.96
C VAL A 31 -2.34 -8.49 -2.16
N ARG A 32 -2.34 -9.18 -3.31
CA ARG A 32 -3.10 -8.75 -4.49
C ARG A 32 -4.59 -8.64 -4.19
N ALA A 33 -5.17 -9.64 -3.52
CA ALA A 33 -6.57 -9.60 -3.10
C ALA A 33 -6.89 -8.39 -2.21
N LEU A 34 -5.98 -8.01 -1.31
CA LEU A 34 -6.16 -6.82 -0.46
C LEU A 34 -6.07 -5.51 -1.24
N VAL A 35 -5.23 -5.44 -2.28
CA VAL A 35 -5.15 -4.28 -3.19
C VAL A 35 -6.46 -4.16 -3.98
N ASP A 36 -6.96 -5.27 -4.52
CA ASP A 36 -8.19 -5.29 -5.30
C ASP A 36 -9.41 -4.91 -4.42
N GLU A 37 -9.50 -5.42 -3.19
CA GLU A 37 -10.51 -4.98 -2.21
C GLU A 37 -10.44 -3.46 -1.95
N ALA A 38 -9.23 -2.91 -1.75
CA ALA A 38 -9.05 -1.49 -1.47
C ALA A 38 -9.45 -0.61 -2.66
N LEU A 39 -9.16 -1.05 -3.88
CA LEU A 39 -9.57 -0.37 -5.11
C LEU A 39 -11.07 -0.42 -5.34
N ALA A 40 -11.71 -1.57 -5.09
CA ALA A 40 -13.17 -1.69 -5.19
C ALA A 40 -13.87 -0.69 -4.25
N GLU A 41 -13.45 -0.64 -2.98
CA GLU A 41 -14.00 0.31 -2.01
C GLU A 41 -13.71 1.77 -2.36
N TRP A 42 -12.55 2.04 -2.95
CA TRP A 42 -12.24 3.38 -3.45
C TRP A 42 -13.19 3.78 -4.58
N GLY A 43 -13.48 2.85 -5.50
CA GLY A 43 -14.46 3.01 -6.55
C GLY A 43 -15.85 3.36 -6.02
N GLU A 44 -16.34 2.61 -5.03
CA GLU A 44 -17.63 2.89 -4.37
C GLU A 44 -17.68 4.30 -3.75
N ARG A 45 -16.59 4.71 -3.09
CA ARG A 45 -16.49 6.07 -2.52
C ARG A 45 -16.42 7.15 -3.59
N ALA A 46 -15.76 6.86 -4.71
CA ALA A 46 -15.66 7.79 -5.83
C ALA A 46 -17.04 7.98 -6.50
N LEU A 47 -17.81 6.90 -6.66
CA LEU A 47 -19.20 6.95 -7.14
C LEU A 47 -20.10 7.79 -6.23
N ALA A 48 -19.87 7.73 -4.92
CA ALA A 48 -20.55 8.58 -3.94
C ALA A 48 -20.03 10.03 -3.90
N GLY A 49 -19.04 10.40 -4.72
CA GLY A 49 -18.42 11.73 -4.74
C GLY A 49 -17.55 12.05 -3.53
N ALA A 50 -17.20 11.04 -2.72
CA ALA A 50 -16.43 11.22 -1.48
C ALA A 50 -14.92 11.28 -1.69
N VAL A 51 -14.42 10.78 -2.82
CA VAL A 51 -13.00 10.79 -3.22
C VAL A 51 -12.86 11.00 -4.73
N VAL A 52 -11.67 11.35 -5.19
CA VAL A 52 -11.35 11.47 -6.62
C VAL A 52 -11.32 10.06 -7.25
N PRO A 53 -11.94 9.85 -8.42
CA PRO A 53 -11.86 8.59 -9.16
C PRO A 53 -10.43 8.25 -9.57
N VAL A 54 -10.11 6.96 -9.63
CA VAL A 54 -8.86 6.46 -10.21
C VAL A 54 -9.03 6.37 -11.73
N GLU A 55 -8.13 6.99 -12.49
CA GLU A 55 -8.19 7.02 -13.96
C GLU A 55 -7.85 5.66 -14.59
N ASP A 56 -6.77 5.01 -14.14
CA ASP A 56 -6.38 3.65 -14.54
C ASP A 56 -6.27 2.73 -13.31
N PRO A 57 -7.36 2.02 -12.94
CA PRO A 57 -7.36 1.10 -11.81
C PRO A 57 -6.34 -0.04 -11.93
N ALA A 58 -6.01 -0.47 -13.15
CA ALA A 58 -5.07 -1.55 -13.38
C ALA A 58 -3.62 -1.08 -13.14
N GLU A 59 -3.26 0.12 -13.61
CA GLU A 59 -1.98 0.73 -13.31
C GLU A 59 -1.82 1.05 -11.82
N THR A 60 -2.86 1.60 -11.20
CA THR A 60 -2.88 1.84 -9.75
C THR A 60 -2.74 0.54 -8.97
N SER A 61 -3.46 -0.53 -9.32
CA SER A 61 -3.33 -1.84 -8.68
C SER A 61 -1.89 -2.35 -8.77
N ARG A 62 -1.28 -2.33 -9.97
CA ARG A 62 0.12 -2.73 -10.18
C ARG A 62 1.09 -1.94 -9.31
N THR A 63 0.91 -0.61 -9.28
CA THR A 63 1.78 0.31 -8.52
C THR A 63 1.68 0.06 -7.03
N VAL A 64 0.45 0.03 -6.50
CA VAL A 64 0.19 -0.20 -5.08
C VAL A 64 0.70 -1.58 -4.66
N LEU A 65 0.42 -2.62 -5.46
CA LEU A 65 0.91 -3.99 -5.21
C LEU A 65 2.43 -4.04 -5.16
N ALA A 66 3.14 -3.40 -6.10
CA ALA A 66 4.59 -3.34 -6.08
C ALA A 66 5.12 -2.67 -4.80
N ASN A 67 4.52 -1.56 -4.41
CA ASN A 67 4.94 -0.79 -3.23
C ASN A 67 4.67 -1.52 -1.91
N VAL A 68 3.55 -2.26 -1.81
CA VAL A 68 3.17 -2.97 -0.57
C VAL A 68 3.72 -4.38 -0.45
N ALA A 69 4.01 -5.07 -1.56
CA ALA A 69 4.56 -6.43 -1.57
C ALA A 69 6.10 -6.48 -1.42
N GLY A 70 6.74 -5.40 -0.97
CA GLY A 70 8.18 -5.37 -0.70
C GLY A 70 9.07 -5.01 -1.88
N LEU A 71 8.60 -4.19 -2.82
CA LEU A 71 9.50 -3.45 -3.74
C LEU A 71 9.37 -1.94 -3.54
N GLY A 72 8.98 -1.52 -2.33
CA GLY A 72 8.93 -0.12 -1.96
C GLY A 72 10.34 0.49 -1.82
N PRO A 73 10.46 1.82 -1.73
CA PRO A 73 11.75 2.52 -1.68
C PRO A 73 12.68 2.10 -0.52
N LEU A 74 12.14 1.44 0.51
CA LEU A 74 12.93 0.90 1.62
C LEU A 74 13.61 -0.44 1.32
N GLN A 75 13.23 -1.14 0.24
CA GLN A 75 13.76 -2.47 -0.08
C GLN A 75 15.29 -2.47 -0.24
N GLN A 76 15.84 -1.38 -0.82
CA GLN A 76 17.29 -1.21 -0.94
C GLN A 76 18.02 -1.26 0.42
N TYR A 77 17.38 -0.81 1.49
CA TYR A 77 17.94 -0.82 2.85
C TYR A 77 17.68 -2.15 3.56
N MET A 78 16.68 -2.93 3.12
CA MET A 78 16.38 -4.26 3.66
C MET A 78 17.24 -5.36 3.03
N ASP A 79 17.69 -5.16 1.79
CA ASP A 79 18.59 -6.08 1.06
C ASP A 79 20.08 -5.79 1.32
N ASP A 80 20.39 -4.72 2.06
CA ASP A 80 21.76 -4.33 2.40
C ASP A 80 22.26 -5.11 3.62
N PRO A 81 23.25 -6.01 3.48
CA PRO A 81 23.78 -6.78 4.60
C PRO A 81 24.56 -5.94 5.62
N GLU A 82 24.87 -4.68 5.33
CA GLU A 82 25.50 -3.74 6.28
C GLU A 82 24.47 -3.05 7.19
N ILE A 83 23.17 -3.17 6.89
CA ILE A 83 22.09 -2.57 7.70
C ILE A 83 21.50 -3.64 8.62
N GLU A 84 21.72 -3.48 9.93
CA GLU A 84 21.27 -4.43 10.94
C GLU A 84 19.83 -4.16 11.44
N GLU A 85 19.41 -2.89 11.52
CA GLU A 85 18.08 -2.50 12.02
C GLU A 85 17.50 -1.25 11.33
N ILE A 86 16.18 -1.23 11.10
CA ILE A 86 15.42 -0.07 10.59
C ILE A 86 14.34 0.31 11.61
N TRP A 87 14.45 1.50 12.20
CA TRP A 87 13.47 2.03 13.16
C TRP A 87 12.43 2.92 12.45
N ILE A 88 11.15 2.53 12.50
CA ILE A 88 10.04 3.32 11.96
C ILE A 88 9.45 4.16 13.10
N ASN A 89 9.45 5.48 12.94
CA ASN A 89 8.82 6.39 13.90
C ASN A 89 7.30 6.13 13.94
N GLU A 90 6.71 6.15 15.14
CA GLU A 90 5.25 6.08 15.29
C GLU A 90 4.55 7.22 14.53
N PRO A 91 3.31 7.02 14.03
CA PRO A 91 2.61 8.03 13.21
C PRO A 91 2.20 9.31 13.96
N SER A 92 2.59 9.49 15.22
CA SER A 92 2.24 10.66 16.02
C SER A 92 3.49 11.50 16.34
N LEU A 93 3.93 12.33 15.39
CA LEU A 93 4.49 13.64 15.74
C LEU A 93 4.48 14.60 14.53
N VAL A 94 3.45 15.44 14.46
CA VAL A 94 3.59 16.81 13.95
C VAL A 94 2.99 17.73 15.02
N ASN A 95 3.81 18.66 15.50
CA ASN A 95 3.41 19.76 16.37
C ASN A 95 3.14 20.99 15.51
#